data_AF-A0A9R0QRL9-F1
#
_entry.id   AF-A0A9R0QRL9-F1
#
_cell.length_a   1.000
_cell.length_b   1.000
_cell.length_c   1.000
_cell.angle_alpha   90.00
_cell.angle_beta   90.00
_cell.angle_gamma   90.00
#
_symmetry.space_group_name_H-M   'P 1'
#
loop_
_entity.id
_entity.type
_entity.pdbx_description
1 polymer ?
#
loop_
_entity_poly.entity_id
_entity_poly.type
_entity_poly.pdbx_seq_one_letter_code
_entity_poly.pdbx_strand_id
1 'polypeptide(L)'
;MNGLVHEPNEDATMNAMNDELPRIQEQVYYGHIQSHTDVLEKFLSESSYKRYNPSITGKSTEKKRFVSLFASYHQEDSVLHDISYLHSHGTGDDAKPVTHLLAVDLSSVTGTKLLHEAIRYLMDGSNTARVGLLLYARSDSVSTILLMKDIIDRTISSFSGKEKVLDFLYGLCKYYEGQHMAASSAAGDTLSSIKDKVYSLAAETGLPVDDYKAWLASFSADTILKGIDKLSDFLFGQLGLEFGSNAVITNGRIFVVDDGDSFLNDDLGLLESMEYELRTKYIHEIIEEVEWAGVDPDYLTSKFYNDITMLVSSSMSIRERPSERAHFEILNAEYSAIKLNSMNSSVHIDAVIDPLSPAGQKLSPLLRILSRQIQPSMRIVLNPISSLADLPLKNYYRFVLPSMDDFSSTDFSVHGPTAFFSNMPLSKTLTMNIDVPEPWLVEPVVAIHDLDNILLENLGDVRTLQAVYELEALLLTGHCMEKDREPPRGLQFILGTKQRPHLVDTLVMSNLGYWQMKVSPGVWYLQLAPGRSADLYELPSKLIAIDSLRGKLLHIEVQKKKGKEHEDLLNADDDNHVQEKTV
;
A
#
# COMPACT_ATOMS: atom_id res chain seq x y z
N MET A 1 0.32 -27.00 9.95
CA MET A 1 -0.76 -27.99 10.17
C MET A 1 -1.52 -28.13 8.86
N ASN A 2 -1.71 -29.34 8.31
CA ASN A 2 -2.45 -29.58 7.05
C ASN A 2 -2.04 -28.68 5.85
N GLY A 3 -0.74 -28.39 5.70
CA GLY A 3 -0.23 -27.49 4.64
C GLY A 3 -0.21 -26.00 5.00
N LEU A 4 -0.82 -25.58 6.11
CA LEU A 4 -0.74 -24.21 6.63
C LEU A 4 0.48 -24.01 7.55
N VAL A 5 1.11 -22.85 7.44
CA VAL A 5 2.26 -22.45 8.27
C VAL A 5 1.80 -21.54 9.41
N HIS A 6 2.22 -21.88 10.62
CA HIS A 6 1.92 -21.17 11.87
C HIS A 6 3.22 -20.87 12.60
N GLU A 7 3.18 -19.87 13.47
CA GLU A 7 4.31 -19.58 14.35
C GLU A 7 4.60 -20.75 15.29
N PRO A 8 5.88 -20.97 15.66
CA PRO A 8 6.28 -22.09 16.50
C PRO A 8 5.98 -21.82 17.99
N ASN A 9 4.72 -21.49 18.32
CA ASN A 9 4.25 -21.28 19.68
C ASN A 9 3.03 -22.17 19.99
N GLU A 10 2.84 -22.53 21.26
CA GLU A 10 1.76 -23.40 21.73
C GLU A 10 0.38 -22.78 21.44
N ASP A 11 0.22 -21.48 21.70
CA ASP A 11 -1.03 -20.75 21.43
C ASP A 11 -1.37 -20.75 19.94
N ALA A 12 -0.39 -20.50 19.07
CA ALA A 12 -0.57 -20.52 17.63
C ALA A 12 -0.97 -21.91 17.12
N THR A 13 -0.44 -22.96 17.76
CA THR A 13 -0.77 -24.35 17.44
C THR A 13 -2.18 -24.72 17.92
N MET A 14 -2.56 -24.33 19.14
CA MET A 14 -3.91 -24.52 19.68
C MET A 14 -4.95 -23.81 18.82
N ASN A 15 -4.69 -22.55 18.46
CA ASN A 15 -5.57 -21.78 17.56
C ASN A 15 -5.68 -22.45 16.19
N ALA A 16 -4.57 -22.91 15.61
CA ALA A 16 -4.58 -23.64 14.34
C ALA A 16 -5.45 -24.90 14.40
N MET A 17 -5.37 -25.67 15.50
CA MET A 17 -6.23 -26.85 15.69
C MET A 17 -7.71 -26.48 15.79
N ASN A 18 -8.02 -25.42 16.52
CA ASN A 18 -9.40 -24.93 16.69
C ASN A 18 -9.98 -24.38 15.38
N ASP A 19 -9.16 -23.79 14.51
CA ASP A 19 -9.59 -23.28 13.20
C ASP A 19 -9.77 -24.40 12.16
N GLU A 20 -8.87 -25.40 12.16
CA GLU A 20 -8.90 -26.51 11.19
C GLU A 20 -10.01 -27.53 11.47
N LEU A 21 -10.39 -27.75 12.74
CA LEU A 21 -11.40 -28.74 13.10
C LEU A 21 -12.79 -28.45 12.50
N PRO A 22 -13.35 -27.22 12.59
CA PRO A 22 -14.57 -26.84 11.89
C PRO A 22 -14.46 -26.99 10.37
N ARG A 23 -13.32 -26.64 9.77
CA ARG A 23 -13.08 -26.77 8.33
C ARG A 23 -13.16 -28.22 7.86
N ILE A 24 -12.57 -29.15 8.62
CA ILE A 24 -12.68 -30.59 8.32
C ILE A 24 -14.13 -31.06 8.52
N GLN A 25 -14.79 -30.67 9.60
CA GLN A 25 -16.18 -31.04 9.87
C GLN A 25 -17.13 -30.59 8.75
N GLU A 26 -16.93 -29.39 8.22
CA GLU A 26 -17.68 -28.86 7.08
C GLU A 26 -17.50 -29.72 5.83
N GLN A 27 -16.26 -30.07 5.48
CA GLN A 27 -15.96 -30.92 4.32
C GLN A 27 -16.56 -32.34 4.46
N VAL A 28 -16.59 -32.89 5.67
CA VAL A 28 -17.27 -34.16 5.97
C VAL A 28 -18.78 -34.01 5.83
N TYR A 29 -19.36 -32.92 6.35
CA TYR A 29 -20.80 -32.67 6.29
C TYR A 29 -21.31 -32.55 4.84
N TYR A 30 -20.57 -31.87 3.97
CA TYR A 30 -20.88 -31.79 2.54
C TYR A 30 -20.51 -33.05 1.74
N GLY A 31 -19.93 -34.07 2.38
CA GLY A 31 -19.59 -35.34 1.76
C GLY A 31 -18.36 -35.31 0.85
N HIS A 32 -17.55 -34.24 0.93
CA HIS A 32 -16.27 -34.12 0.21
C HIS A 32 -15.18 -35.01 0.80
N ILE A 33 -15.26 -35.30 2.10
CA ILE A 33 -14.40 -36.27 2.79
C ILE A 33 -15.24 -37.49 3.15
N GLN A 34 -14.79 -38.66 2.72
CA GLN A 34 -15.41 -39.95 3.01
C GLN A 34 -14.43 -40.85 3.77
N SER A 35 -14.89 -42.02 4.23
CA SER A 35 -14.08 -42.96 5.02
C SER A 35 -12.81 -43.47 4.31
N HIS A 36 -12.71 -43.31 2.99
CA HIS A 36 -11.58 -43.75 2.17
C HIS A 36 -10.74 -42.58 1.62
N THR A 37 -11.07 -41.33 1.99
CA THR A 37 -10.36 -40.13 1.53
C THR A 37 -9.19 -39.85 2.49
N ASP A 38 -7.98 -39.71 1.95
CA ASP A 38 -6.87 -39.13 2.72
C ASP A 38 -7.11 -37.62 2.89
N VAL A 39 -7.38 -37.22 4.13
CA VAL A 39 -7.69 -35.84 4.50
C VAL A 39 -6.53 -34.90 4.16
N LEU A 40 -5.29 -35.33 4.38
CA LEU A 40 -4.11 -34.49 4.13
C LEU A 40 -3.91 -34.30 2.62
N GLU A 41 -3.98 -35.38 1.85
CA GLU A 41 -3.87 -35.30 0.38
C GLU A 41 -4.96 -34.41 -0.21
N LYS A 42 -6.19 -34.51 0.30
CA LYS A 42 -7.31 -33.67 -0.12
C LYS A 42 -6.99 -32.18 0.06
N PHE A 43 -6.59 -31.74 1.26
CA PHE A 43 -6.26 -30.32 1.49
C PHE A 43 -5.06 -29.84 0.68
N LEU A 44 -4.03 -30.68 0.53
CA LEU A 44 -2.87 -30.34 -0.27
C LEU A 44 -3.24 -30.20 -1.76
N SER A 45 -4.13 -31.04 -2.28
CA SER A 45 -4.55 -30.95 -3.69
C SER A 45 -5.40 -29.72 -4.02
N GLU A 46 -6.14 -29.18 -3.05
CA GLU A 46 -7.07 -28.07 -3.29
C GLU A 46 -6.43 -26.68 -3.18
N SER A 47 -5.45 -26.51 -2.30
CA SER A 47 -5.01 -25.16 -1.90
C SER A 47 -3.53 -25.04 -1.54
N SER A 48 -2.68 -25.96 -2.01
CA SER A 48 -1.24 -25.88 -1.75
C SER A 48 -0.45 -25.30 -2.92
N TYR A 49 0.54 -24.47 -2.57
CA TYR A 49 1.59 -24.08 -3.49
C TYR A 49 2.74 -25.08 -3.43
N LYS A 50 3.39 -25.34 -4.57
CA LYS A 50 4.51 -26.30 -4.68
C LYS A 50 5.74 -25.89 -3.85
N ARG A 51 5.89 -24.60 -3.57
CA ARG A 51 7.02 -24.01 -2.85
C ARG A 51 6.51 -23.05 -1.80
N TYR A 52 7.19 -23.05 -0.66
CA TYR A 52 6.97 -22.09 0.41
C TYR A 52 8.18 -21.16 0.52
N ASN A 53 7.95 -19.88 0.29
CA ASN A 53 8.95 -18.84 0.53
C ASN A 53 8.34 -17.82 1.51
N PRO A 54 8.86 -17.69 2.74
CA PRO A 54 8.28 -16.82 3.77
C PRO A 54 8.36 -15.34 3.37
N SER A 55 9.34 -14.92 2.59
CA SER A 55 9.45 -13.53 2.13
C SER A 55 8.33 -13.17 1.14
N ILE A 56 7.84 -14.15 0.37
CA ILE A 56 6.73 -13.99 -0.59
C ILE A 56 5.37 -14.23 0.06
N THR A 57 5.24 -15.32 0.82
CA THR A 57 3.97 -15.74 1.44
C THR A 57 3.65 -14.96 2.71
N GLY A 58 4.69 -14.39 3.35
CA GLY A 58 4.75 -14.02 4.75
C GLY A 58 3.52 -13.33 5.32
N LYS A 59 3.18 -13.80 6.54
CA LYS A 59 2.45 -13.09 7.59
C LYS A 59 3.38 -12.16 8.41
N SER A 60 4.57 -11.84 7.89
CA SER A 60 5.50 -10.95 8.60
C SER A 60 4.82 -9.62 8.88
N THR A 61 5.04 -9.08 10.07
CA THR A 61 4.58 -7.76 10.54
C THR A 61 4.92 -6.61 9.59
N GLU A 62 5.86 -6.82 8.66
CA GLU A 62 6.16 -5.91 7.56
C GLU A 62 5.04 -5.92 6.49
N LYS A 63 4.33 -4.79 6.38
CA LYS A 63 3.30 -4.58 5.34
C LYS A 63 3.92 -4.83 3.95
N LYS A 64 3.36 -5.79 3.21
CA LYS A 64 3.68 -6.03 1.78
C LYS A 64 3.60 -4.70 1.02
N ARG A 65 4.69 -4.35 0.32
CA ARG A 65 4.81 -3.08 -0.41
C ARG A 65 4.10 -3.18 -1.77
N PHE A 66 3.11 -2.31 -1.98
CA PHE A 66 2.42 -2.15 -3.26
C PHE A 66 2.57 -0.74 -3.78
N VAL A 67 2.74 -0.61 -5.09
CA VAL A 67 2.78 0.66 -5.82
C VAL A 67 1.87 0.56 -7.04
N SER A 68 1.17 1.65 -7.34
CA SER A 68 0.30 1.77 -8.51
C SER A 68 1.18 2.19 -9.68
N LEU A 69 1.07 1.43 -10.77
CA LEU A 69 1.80 1.71 -12.00
C LEU A 69 1.03 2.68 -12.91
N PHE A 70 -0.20 3.06 -12.54
CA PHE A 70 -1.09 3.90 -13.34
C PHE A 70 -0.53 5.29 -13.58
N ALA A 71 -0.06 5.96 -12.52
CA ALA A 71 0.48 7.31 -12.63
C ALA A 71 1.74 7.35 -13.51
N SER A 72 2.60 6.33 -13.39
CA SER A 72 3.81 6.19 -14.20
C SER A 72 3.50 5.88 -15.66
N TYR A 73 2.46 5.09 -15.95
CA TYR A 73 2.06 4.76 -17.32
C TYR A 73 1.54 6.00 -18.07
N HIS A 74 0.78 6.88 -17.43
CA HIS A 74 0.20 8.06 -18.09
C HIS A 74 1.18 9.22 -18.35
N GLN A 75 2.44 9.12 -17.93
CA GLN A 75 3.45 10.10 -18.28
C GLN A 75 3.83 9.96 -19.77
N GLU A 76 3.93 11.07 -20.49
CA GLU A 76 4.23 11.08 -21.94
C GLU A 76 5.52 10.29 -22.26
N ASP A 77 6.55 10.44 -21.43
CA ASP A 77 7.81 9.71 -21.53
C ASP A 77 7.89 8.51 -20.57
N SER A 78 6.81 7.74 -20.40
CA SER A 78 6.86 6.56 -19.52
C SER A 78 7.83 5.49 -20.03
N VAL A 79 8.61 4.89 -19.11
CA VAL A 79 9.43 3.70 -19.40
C VAL A 79 8.54 2.49 -19.73
N LEU A 80 7.32 2.41 -19.17
CA LEU A 80 6.43 1.26 -19.33
C LEU A 80 5.97 1.06 -20.79
N HIS A 81 5.88 2.13 -21.58
CA HIS A 81 5.55 2.05 -23.00
C HIS A 81 6.66 1.40 -23.84
N ASP A 82 7.92 1.60 -23.43
CA ASP A 82 9.12 1.13 -24.12
C ASP A 82 9.44 -0.34 -23.81
N ILE A 83 8.78 -0.95 -22.82
CA ILE A 83 9.06 -2.33 -22.39
C ILE A 83 8.55 -3.31 -23.46
N SER A 84 9.49 -4.14 -23.92
CA SER A 84 9.19 -5.36 -24.65
C SER A 84 9.07 -6.53 -23.67
N TYR A 85 7.99 -7.30 -23.77
CA TYR A 85 7.72 -8.41 -22.86
C TYR A 85 8.17 -9.74 -23.47
N LEU A 86 8.69 -10.61 -22.60
CA LEU A 86 9.00 -12.00 -22.88
C LEU A 86 7.82 -12.89 -22.48
N HIS A 87 7.62 -13.93 -23.27
CA HIS A 87 6.54 -14.91 -23.13
C HIS A 87 7.10 -16.32 -23.22
N SER A 88 6.44 -17.26 -22.57
CA SER A 88 6.72 -18.68 -22.72
C SER A 88 6.46 -19.14 -24.17
N HIS A 89 7.13 -20.20 -24.60
CA HIS A 89 7.07 -20.69 -25.97
C HIS A 89 5.62 -20.86 -26.48
N GLY A 90 5.32 -20.22 -27.62
CA GLY A 90 4.02 -20.36 -28.29
C GLY A 90 2.85 -19.61 -27.64
N THR A 91 3.06 -18.88 -26.56
CA THR A 91 1.97 -18.18 -25.83
C THR A 91 1.88 -16.69 -26.14
N GLY A 92 2.66 -16.15 -27.08
CA GLY A 92 2.79 -14.69 -27.27
C GLY A 92 1.47 -13.95 -27.50
N ASP A 93 0.52 -14.60 -28.17
CA ASP A 93 -0.78 -14.03 -28.51
C ASP A 93 -1.82 -14.16 -27.38
N ASP A 94 -1.51 -14.92 -26.32
CA ASP A 94 -2.43 -15.14 -25.20
C ASP A 94 -2.43 -13.94 -24.24
N ALA A 95 -3.62 -13.55 -23.80
CA ALA A 95 -3.78 -12.62 -22.69
C ALA A 95 -3.32 -13.28 -21.38
N LYS A 96 -2.47 -12.57 -20.64
CA LYS A 96 -1.83 -13.01 -19.41
C LYS A 96 -2.15 -12.05 -18.29
N PRO A 97 -2.87 -12.49 -17.24
CA PRO A 97 -3.27 -11.63 -16.14
C PRO A 97 -2.08 -11.13 -15.32
N VAL A 98 -0.99 -11.91 -15.22
CA VAL A 98 0.16 -11.57 -14.39
C VAL A 98 1.28 -10.94 -15.21
N THR A 99 1.80 -9.80 -14.76
CA THR A 99 3.00 -9.18 -15.32
C THR A 99 4.08 -9.07 -14.25
N HIS A 100 5.23 -9.70 -14.49
CA HIS A 100 6.44 -9.55 -13.70
C HIS A 100 7.36 -8.52 -14.37
N LEU A 101 7.71 -7.44 -13.69
CA LEU A 101 8.76 -6.51 -14.11
C LEU A 101 9.98 -6.72 -13.23
N LEU A 102 11.12 -7.09 -13.82
CA LEU A 102 12.34 -7.39 -13.07
C LEU A 102 13.30 -6.22 -13.18
N ALA A 103 13.52 -5.53 -12.07
CA ALA A 103 14.58 -4.56 -11.90
C ALA A 103 15.89 -5.30 -11.62
N VAL A 104 16.79 -5.30 -12.59
CA VAL A 104 18.04 -6.09 -12.55
C VAL A 104 19.23 -5.17 -12.72
N ASP A 105 20.13 -5.20 -11.74
CA ASP A 105 21.46 -4.65 -11.83
C ASP A 105 22.41 -5.68 -12.47
N LEU A 106 22.77 -5.45 -13.73
CA LEU A 106 23.69 -6.32 -14.50
C LEU A 106 25.14 -6.31 -13.97
N SER A 107 25.45 -5.37 -13.07
CA SER A 107 26.74 -5.27 -12.37
C SER A 107 26.81 -6.21 -11.17
N SER A 108 25.65 -6.65 -10.64
CA SER A 108 25.57 -7.52 -9.48
C SER A 108 25.40 -8.99 -9.87
N VAL A 109 26.07 -9.87 -9.13
CA VAL A 109 25.93 -11.34 -9.27
C VAL A 109 24.50 -11.78 -8.94
N THR A 110 23.84 -11.12 -7.99
CA THR A 110 22.43 -11.40 -7.66
C THR A 110 21.50 -11.01 -8.80
N GLY A 111 21.76 -9.86 -9.44
CA GLY A 111 21.00 -9.42 -10.60
C GLY A 111 21.14 -10.36 -11.80
N THR A 112 22.35 -10.81 -12.12
CA THR A 112 22.56 -11.76 -13.23
C THR A 112 21.88 -13.11 -12.99
N LYS A 113 21.93 -13.59 -11.74
CA LYS A 113 21.22 -14.83 -11.34
C LYS A 113 19.71 -14.66 -11.44
N LEU A 114 19.18 -13.53 -10.98
CA LEU A 114 17.75 -13.22 -11.07
C LEU A 114 17.28 -13.21 -12.53
N LEU A 115 18.06 -12.61 -13.43
CA LEU A 115 17.78 -12.61 -14.87
C LEU A 115 17.78 -14.03 -15.45
N HIS A 116 18.76 -14.85 -15.08
CA HIS A 116 18.87 -16.23 -15.55
C HIS A 116 17.69 -17.10 -15.07
N GLU A 117 17.32 -17.00 -13.79
CA GLU A 117 16.17 -17.70 -13.21
C GLU A 117 14.84 -17.23 -13.82
N ALA A 118 14.72 -15.97 -14.22
CA ALA A 118 13.54 -15.45 -14.92
C ALA A 118 13.36 -16.04 -16.32
N ILE A 119 14.45 -16.21 -17.07
CA ILE A 119 14.42 -16.88 -18.37
C ILE A 119 14.06 -18.35 -18.18
N ARG A 120 14.65 -19.01 -17.19
CA ARG A 120 14.33 -20.41 -16.85
C ARG A 120 12.85 -20.59 -16.50
N TYR A 121 12.29 -19.68 -15.72
CA TYR A 121 10.86 -19.65 -15.40
C TYR A 121 9.97 -19.60 -16.66
N LEU A 122 10.32 -18.78 -17.66
CA LEU A 122 9.58 -18.75 -18.94
C LEU A 122 9.78 -20.03 -19.77
N MET A 123 10.96 -20.66 -19.69
CA MET A 123 11.21 -21.94 -20.35
C MET A 123 10.40 -23.09 -19.73
N ASP A 124 10.09 -23.02 -18.43
CA ASP A 124 9.25 -24.01 -17.75
C ASP A 124 7.77 -23.95 -18.18
N GLY A 125 7.36 -22.89 -18.90
CA GLY A 125 6.06 -22.82 -19.58
C GLY A 125 4.94 -22.19 -18.75
N SER A 126 5.08 -20.92 -18.35
CA SER A 126 3.97 -20.15 -17.77
C SER A 126 2.97 -19.72 -18.85
N ASN A 127 1.68 -20.01 -18.61
CA ASN A 127 0.59 -19.54 -19.48
C ASN A 127 -0.11 -18.30 -18.93
N THR A 128 0.08 -17.95 -17.66
CA THR A 128 -0.66 -16.86 -17.01
C THR A 128 0.17 -15.62 -16.73
N ALA A 129 1.49 -15.67 -16.96
CA ALA A 129 2.39 -14.56 -16.74
C ALA A 129 3.28 -14.19 -17.93
N ARG A 130 3.61 -12.89 -18.02
CA ARG A 130 4.67 -12.36 -18.89
C ARG A 130 5.75 -11.66 -18.08
N VAL A 131 6.94 -11.56 -18.64
CA VAL A 131 8.10 -10.96 -17.96
C VAL A 131 8.61 -9.76 -18.75
N GLY A 132 8.67 -8.59 -18.12
CA GLY A 132 9.37 -7.41 -18.60
C GLY A 132 10.70 -7.25 -17.88
N LEU A 133 11.76 -6.88 -18.61
CA LEU A 133 13.09 -6.68 -18.04
C LEU A 133 13.43 -5.20 -17.95
N LEU A 134 13.83 -4.77 -16.75
CA LEU A 134 14.27 -3.42 -16.43
C LEU A 134 15.75 -3.47 -16.06
N LEU A 135 16.59 -3.55 -17.10
CA LEU A 135 18.03 -3.74 -16.95
C LEU A 135 18.74 -2.40 -16.76
N TYR A 136 19.44 -2.25 -15.64
CA TYR A 136 20.29 -1.10 -15.34
C TYR A 136 21.67 -1.53 -14.83
N ALA A 137 22.58 -0.57 -14.65
CA ALA A 137 23.93 -0.79 -14.17
C ALA A 137 24.38 0.35 -13.26
N ARG A 138 25.24 0.07 -12.27
CA ARG A 138 25.82 1.12 -11.39
C ARG A 138 26.82 1.96 -12.18
N SER A 139 26.84 3.28 -11.91
CA SER A 139 27.65 4.26 -12.63
C SER A 139 29.14 4.11 -12.32
N ASP A 140 29.77 3.19 -13.05
CA ASP A 140 31.19 3.09 -13.44
C ASP A 140 31.34 1.89 -14.42
N SER A 141 30.27 1.60 -15.18
CA SER A 141 30.08 0.31 -15.82
C SER A 141 30.97 0.13 -17.04
N VAL A 142 31.73 -0.96 -17.02
CA VAL A 142 32.57 -1.45 -18.11
C VAL A 142 31.74 -1.51 -19.39
N SER A 143 32.31 -1.08 -20.53
CA SER A 143 31.67 -1.12 -21.86
C SER A 143 30.96 -2.45 -22.18
N THR A 144 31.44 -3.53 -21.57
CA THR A 144 30.88 -4.88 -21.63
C THR A 144 29.46 -5.00 -21.08
N ILE A 145 29.15 -4.35 -19.95
CA ILE A 145 27.82 -4.42 -19.31
C ILE A 145 26.79 -3.68 -20.16
N LEU A 146 27.15 -2.51 -20.68
CA LEU A 146 26.32 -1.74 -21.59
C LEU A 146 26.07 -2.50 -22.90
N LEU A 147 27.07 -3.21 -23.43
CA LEU A 147 26.90 -4.08 -24.59
C LEU A 147 25.91 -5.22 -24.31
N MET A 148 26.02 -5.87 -23.16
CA MET A 148 25.12 -6.96 -22.77
C MET A 148 23.67 -6.47 -22.66
N LYS A 149 23.46 -5.30 -22.03
CA LYS A 149 22.14 -4.66 -22.00
C LYS A 149 21.58 -4.42 -23.40
N ASP A 150 22.37 -3.80 -24.29
CA ASP A 150 21.93 -3.50 -25.67
C ASP A 150 21.60 -4.77 -26.46
N ILE A 151 22.40 -5.84 -26.31
CA ILE A 151 22.10 -7.14 -26.93
C ILE A 151 20.76 -7.66 -26.44
N ILE A 152 20.53 -7.69 -25.12
CA ILE A 152 19.30 -8.23 -24.55
C ILE A 152 18.09 -7.39 -24.99
N ASP A 153 18.15 -6.07 -24.86
CA ASP A 153 17.05 -5.16 -25.23
C ASP A 153 16.71 -5.27 -26.74
N ARG A 154 17.71 -5.39 -27.62
CA ARG A 154 17.50 -5.60 -29.07
C ARG A 154 16.97 -6.99 -29.40
N THR A 155 17.48 -8.03 -28.74
CA THR A 155 16.99 -9.41 -28.93
C THR A 155 15.51 -9.50 -28.55
N ILE A 156 15.10 -8.91 -27.44
CA ILE A 156 13.71 -8.96 -26.98
C ILE A 156 12.80 -8.15 -27.92
N SER A 157 13.17 -6.91 -28.23
CA SER A 157 12.36 -6.04 -29.11
C SER A 157 12.16 -6.60 -30.52
N SER A 158 13.18 -7.25 -31.09
CA SER A 158 13.18 -7.65 -32.50
C SER A 158 12.81 -9.13 -32.69
N PHE A 159 13.07 -9.98 -31.70
CA PHE A 159 12.93 -11.43 -31.84
C PHE A 159 12.03 -12.09 -30.82
N SER A 160 11.35 -11.39 -29.90
CA SER A 160 10.49 -12.02 -28.87
C SER A 160 9.53 -13.10 -29.37
N GLY A 161 9.01 -12.99 -30.59
CA GLY A 161 8.11 -13.97 -31.21
C GLY A 161 8.77 -15.22 -31.81
N LYS A 162 10.11 -15.35 -31.80
CA LYS A 162 10.81 -16.53 -32.36
C LYS A 162 10.94 -17.64 -31.32
N GLU A 163 10.77 -18.89 -31.75
CA GLU A 163 10.69 -20.05 -30.86
C GLU A 163 11.92 -20.23 -29.96
N LYS A 164 13.14 -19.99 -30.44
CA LYS A 164 14.40 -20.29 -29.71
C LYS A 164 15.06 -19.09 -29.06
N VAL A 165 14.31 -18.02 -28.81
CA VAL A 165 14.87 -16.79 -28.20
C VAL A 165 15.21 -17.00 -26.74
N LEU A 166 14.36 -17.73 -26.00
CA LEU A 166 14.63 -18.07 -24.61
C LEU A 166 15.89 -18.92 -24.48
N ASP A 167 16.11 -19.88 -25.38
CA ASP A 167 17.35 -20.68 -25.44
C ASP A 167 18.60 -19.80 -25.65
N PHE A 168 18.50 -18.81 -26.53
CA PHE A 168 19.58 -17.86 -26.80
C PHE A 168 19.89 -17.01 -25.55
N LEU A 169 18.85 -16.43 -24.93
CA LEU A 169 19.01 -15.60 -23.74
C LEU A 169 19.54 -16.43 -22.56
N TYR A 170 19.07 -17.67 -22.40
CA TYR A 170 19.56 -18.60 -21.39
C TYR A 170 21.06 -18.90 -21.57
N GLY A 171 21.47 -19.22 -22.81
CA GLY A 171 22.88 -19.44 -23.15
C GLY A 171 23.76 -18.20 -22.91
N LEU A 172 23.23 -17.02 -23.19
CA LEU A 172 23.91 -15.74 -22.98
C LEU A 172 24.07 -15.42 -21.49
N CYS A 173 23.02 -15.58 -20.69
CA CYS A 173 23.07 -15.38 -19.23
C CYS A 173 24.05 -16.35 -18.56
N LYS A 174 24.00 -17.63 -18.93
CA LYS A 174 24.94 -18.65 -18.42
C LYS A 174 26.40 -18.31 -18.73
N TYR A 175 26.67 -17.80 -19.93
CA TYR A 175 28.02 -17.38 -20.30
C TYR A 175 28.49 -16.16 -19.49
N TYR A 176 27.60 -15.18 -19.27
CA TYR A 176 27.91 -13.96 -18.53
C TYR A 176 28.12 -14.22 -17.03
N GLU A 177 27.32 -15.08 -16.41
CA GLU A 177 27.53 -15.54 -15.03
C GLU A 177 28.91 -16.21 -14.85
N GLY A 178 29.31 -17.02 -15.83
CA GLY A 178 30.63 -17.67 -15.83
C GLY A 178 31.80 -16.68 -15.89
N GLN A 179 31.61 -15.51 -16.51
CA GLN A 179 32.63 -14.46 -16.58
C GLN A 179 32.75 -13.65 -15.30
N HIS A 180 31.65 -13.40 -14.59
CA HIS A 180 31.67 -12.75 -13.26
C HIS A 180 32.47 -13.55 -12.23
N MET A 181 32.49 -14.89 -12.34
CA MET A 181 33.33 -15.75 -11.50
C MET A 181 34.83 -15.76 -11.88
N ALA A 182 35.18 -15.28 -13.08
CA ALA A 182 36.52 -15.40 -13.67
C ALA A 182 37.22 -14.05 -13.87
N ALA A 183 36.88 -13.03 -13.06
CA ALA A 183 37.36 -11.65 -13.21
C ALA A 183 38.86 -11.47 -12.92
N SER A 184 39.72 -11.93 -13.84
CA SER A 184 41.11 -11.49 -13.98
C SER A 184 41.62 -11.64 -15.43
N SER A 185 41.04 -10.91 -16.40
CA SER A 185 41.74 -10.69 -17.68
C SER A 185 41.32 -9.37 -18.34
N ALA A 186 42.21 -8.83 -19.17
CA ALA A 186 42.18 -7.48 -19.69
C ALA A 186 40.95 -7.16 -20.57
N ALA A 187 40.33 -6.00 -20.33
CA ALA A 187 39.04 -5.57 -20.89
C ALA A 187 38.91 -5.53 -22.43
N GLY A 188 40.02 -5.61 -23.18
CA GLY A 188 40.03 -5.57 -24.64
C GLY A 188 39.67 -6.91 -25.31
N ASP A 189 40.14 -8.03 -24.75
CA ASP A 189 39.91 -9.37 -25.30
C ASP A 189 38.50 -9.92 -24.94
N THR A 190 37.90 -9.37 -23.89
CA THR A 190 36.58 -9.79 -23.41
C THR A 190 35.46 -9.38 -24.36
N LEU A 191 35.55 -8.21 -24.98
CA LEU A 191 34.51 -7.66 -25.84
C LEU A 191 34.38 -8.41 -27.16
N SER A 192 35.50 -8.75 -27.79
CA SER A 192 35.52 -9.59 -28.99
C SER A 192 35.00 -11.00 -28.68
N SER A 193 35.41 -11.57 -27.55
CA SER A 193 34.92 -12.89 -27.09
C SER A 193 33.40 -12.94 -26.91
N ILE A 194 32.80 -11.88 -26.36
CA ILE A 194 31.33 -11.77 -26.23
C ILE A 194 30.65 -11.68 -27.60
N LYS A 195 31.17 -10.88 -28.52
CA LYS A 195 30.61 -10.76 -29.88
C LYS A 195 30.65 -12.11 -30.60
N ASP A 196 31.77 -12.82 -30.54
CA ASP A 196 31.92 -14.14 -31.15
C ASP A 196 30.96 -15.16 -30.51
N LYS A 197 30.79 -15.10 -29.18
CA LYS A 197 29.85 -15.99 -28.49
C LYS A 197 28.40 -15.70 -28.90
N VAL A 198 28.02 -14.43 -29.03
CA VAL A 198 26.69 -14.01 -29.51
C VAL A 198 26.44 -14.55 -30.92
N TYR A 199 27.41 -14.46 -31.83
CA TYR A 199 27.27 -15.03 -33.17
C TYR A 199 27.11 -16.55 -33.16
N SER A 200 27.88 -17.25 -32.32
CA SER A 200 27.74 -18.71 -32.18
C SER A 200 26.37 -19.11 -31.64
N LEU A 201 25.89 -18.44 -30.61
CA LEU A 201 24.58 -18.71 -30.00
C LEU A 201 23.45 -18.38 -30.97
N ALA A 202 23.55 -17.27 -31.70
CA ALA A 202 22.57 -16.90 -32.72
C ALA A 202 22.51 -17.95 -33.85
N ALA A 203 23.65 -18.48 -34.28
CA ALA A 203 23.70 -19.54 -35.29
C ALA A 203 23.08 -20.86 -34.77
N GLU A 204 23.35 -21.23 -33.51
CA GLU A 204 22.80 -22.44 -32.86
C GLU A 204 21.28 -22.36 -32.68
N THR A 205 20.75 -21.18 -32.33
CA THR A 205 19.32 -20.97 -32.11
C THR A 205 18.55 -20.57 -33.37
N GLY A 206 19.23 -20.40 -34.51
CA GLY A 206 18.60 -20.00 -35.78
C GLY A 206 18.15 -18.54 -35.82
N LEU A 207 18.74 -17.69 -34.98
CA LEU A 207 18.53 -16.25 -35.03
C LEU A 207 19.43 -15.60 -36.12
N PRO A 208 19.01 -14.47 -36.72
CA PRO A 208 19.73 -13.87 -37.85
C PRO A 208 21.07 -13.28 -37.38
N VAL A 209 22.16 -13.96 -37.71
CA VAL A 209 23.51 -13.56 -37.30
C VAL A 209 23.91 -12.20 -37.91
N ASP A 210 23.45 -11.91 -39.12
CA ASP A 210 23.80 -10.67 -39.82
C ASP A 210 23.15 -9.43 -39.19
N ASP A 211 21.95 -9.57 -38.62
CA ASP A 211 21.30 -8.50 -37.83
C ASP A 211 22.14 -8.17 -36.59
N TYR A 212 22.61 -9.20 -35.87
CA TYR A 212 23.50 -9.01 -34.72
C TYR A 212 24.82 -8.34 -35.10
N LYS A 213 25.42 -8.69 -36.25
CA LYS A 213 26.65 -8.02 -36.72
C LYS A 213 26.40 -6.53 -36.98
N ALA A 214 25.29 -6.18 -37.61
CA ALA A 214 24.92 -4.79 -37.87
C ALA A 214 24.63 -4.01 -36.56
N TRP A 215 23.95 -4.63 -35.60
CA TRP A 215 23.69 -4.02 -34.29
C TRP A 215 24.96 -3.79 -33.49
N LEU A 216 25.82 -4.80 -33.40
CA LEU A 216 27.09 -4.71 -32.66
C LEU A 216 28.12 -3.77 -33.32
N ALA A 217 27.93 -3.44 -34.60
CA ALA A 217 28.71 -2.41 -35.30
C ALA A 217 28.17 -0.99 -35.07
N SER A 218 26.88 -0.84 -34.77
CA SER A 218 26.20 0.44 -34.49
C SER A 218 26.08 0.77 -32.99
N PHE A 219 26.75 0.00 -32.13
CA PHE A 219 26.72 0.17 -30.69
C PHE A 219 27.26 1.54 -30.27
N SER A 220 26.49 2.25 -29.44
CA SER A 220 26.86 3.54 -28.83
C SER A 220 26.50 3.53 -27.35
N ALA A 221 27.49 3.74 -26.48
CA ALA A 221 27.29 3.78 -25.04
C ALA A 221 26.40 4.96 -24.60
N ASP A 222 26.53 6.12 -25.25
CA ASP A 222 25.83 7.35 -24.85
C ASP A 222 24.30 7.24 -24.96
N THR A 223 23.80 6.52 -25.97
CA THR A 223 22.36 6.31 -26.16
C THR A 223 21.79 5.41 -25.06
N ILE A 224 22.56 4.40 -24.65
CA ILE A 224 22.17 3.44 -23.62
C ILE A 224 22.17 4.10 -22.25
N LEU A 225 23.16 4.94 -21.96
CA LEU A 225 23.25 5.69 -20.71
C LEU A 225 22.03 6.59 -20.50
N LYS A 226 21.59 7.33 -21.52
CA LYS A 226 20.35 8.13 -21.44
C LYS A 226 19.12 7.29 -21.12
N GLY A 227 19.01 6.09 -21.68
CA GLY A 227 17.94 5.15 -21.35
C GLY A 227 18.02 4.63 -19.92
N ILE A 228 19.23 4.41 -19.40
CA ILE A 228 19.47 4.02 -18.00
C ILE A 228 19.10 5.14 -17.05
N ASP A 229 19.37 6.40 -17.37
CA ASP A 229 18.99 7.54 -16.53
C ASP A 229 17.45 7.62 -16.40
N LYS A 230 16.74 7.55 -17.54
CA LYS A 230 15.26 7.50 -17.57
C LYS A 230 14.72 6.33 -16.74
N LEU A 231 15.35 5.15 -16.85
CA LEU A 231 14.98 3.96 -16.09
C LEU A 231 15.27 4.13 -14.59
N SER A 232 16.38 4.77 -14.24
CA SER A 232 16.79 5.02 -12.85
C SER A 232 15.81 5.97 -12.16
N ASP A 233 15.35 7.01 -12.86
CA ASP A 233 14.30 7.92 -12.36
C ASP A 233 12.99 7.17 -12.08
N PHE A 234 12.62 6.22 -12.95
CA PHE A 234 11.44 5.37 -12.74
C PHE A 234 11.61 4.43 -11.53
N LEU A 235 12.71 3.67 -11.46
CA LEU A 235 12.94 2.67 -10.41
C LEU A 235 13.17 3.31 -9.03
N PHE A 236 14.01 4.32 -8.94
CA PHE A 236 14.44 4.89 -7.65
C PHE A 236 13.64 6.13 -7.27
N GLY A 237 13.18 6.91 -8.25
CA GLY A 237 12.36 8.09 -8.01
C GLY A 237 10.88 7.75 -7.82
N GLN A 238 10.27 7.05 -8.78
CA GLN A 238 8.82 6.80 -8.77
C GLN A 238 8.42 5.57 -7.95
N LEU A 239 9.11 4.45 -8.12
CA LEU A 239 8.83 3.22 -7.35
C LEU A 239 9.44 3.26 -5.96
N GLY A 240 10.43 4.13 -5.72
CA GLY A 240 11.11 4.31 -4.43
C GLY A 240 12.00 3.13 -4.01
N LEU A 241 12.59 2.43 -4.98
CA LEU A 241 13.60 1.41 -4.70
C LEU A 241 14.91 2.06 -4.24
N GLU A 242 15.73 1.31 -3.49
CA GLU A 242 17.07 1.77 -3.16
C GLU A 242 18.00 1.59 -4.36
N PHE A 243 18.91 2.54 -4.59
CA PHE A 243 19.85 2.48 -5.72
C PHE A 243 20.73 1.23 -5.63
N GLY A 244 20.74 0.42 -6.70
CA GLY A 244 21.52 -0.82 -6.77
C GLY A 244 20.80 -2.06 -6.24
N SER A 245 19.54 -1.93 -5.79
CA SER A 245 18.70 -3.07 -5.39
C SER A 245 18.12 -3.84 -6.59
N ASN A 246 18.10 -5.17 -6.50
CA ASN A 246 17.39 -6.02 -7.46
C ASN A 246 15.96 -6.23 -6.94
N ALA A 247 14.97 -6.20 -7.82
CA ALA A 247 13.58 -6.38 -7.40
C ALA A 247 12.72 -7.07 -8.45
N VAL A 248 11.72 -7.80 -8.00
CA VAL A 248 10.64 -8.36 -8.81
C VAL A 248 9.36 -7.60 -8.49
N ILE A 249 8.76 -7.00 -9.50
CA ILE A 249 7.53 -6.22 -9.38
C ILE A 249 6.41 -6.98 -10.08
N THR A 250 5.50 -7.59 -9.32
CA THR A 250 4.40 -8.38 -9.87
C THR A 250 3.09 -7.61 -9.74
N ASN A 251 2.50 -7.14 -10.86
CA ASN A 251 1.27 -6.33 -10.86
C ASN A 251 1.26 -5.21 -9.77
N GLY A 252 2.40 -4.51 -9.64
CA GLY A 252 2.62 -3.44 -8.65
C GLY A 252 3.07 -3.88 -7.26
N ARG A 253 3.09 -5.18 -6.96
CA ARG A 253 3.68 -5.72 -5.72
C ARG A 253 5.20 -5.72 -5.84
N ILE A 254 5.89 -5.04 -4.94
CA ILE A 254 7.36 -4.97 -4.96
C ILE A 254 7.94 -6.03 -4.03
N PHE A 255 8.82 -6.86 -4.57
CA PHE A 255 9.65 -7.81 -3.84
C PHE A 255 11.11 -7.50 -4.09
N VAL A 256 11.83 -6.99 -3.08
CA VAL A 256 13.27 -6.71 -3.18
C VAL A 256 14.02 -8.02 -2.95
N VAL A 257 15.04 -8.26 -3.76
CA VAL A 257 15.92 -9.44 -3.66
C VAL A 257 17.24 -8.97 -3.09
N ASP A 258 17.46 -9.28 -1.80
CA ASP A 258 18.66 -8.87 -1.09
C ASP A 258 19.88 -9.75 -1.43
N ASP A 259 21.06 -9.20 -1.21
CA ASP A 259 22.31 -9.91 -1.45
C ASP A 259 22.49 -11.06 -0.44
N GLY A 260 22.30 -12.29 -0.91
CA GLY A 260 22.37 -13.51 -0.09
C GLY A 260 21.11 -14.36 -0.14
N ASP A 261 19.99 -13.79 -0.60
CA ASP A 261 18.74 -14.52 -0.76
C ASP A 261 18.76 -15.40 -2.01
N SER A 262 18.28 -16.63 -1.87
CA SER A 262 18.12 -17.56 -2.99
C SER A 262 16.74 -17.39 -3.62
N PHE A 263 16.63 -16.51 -4.60
CA PHE A 263 15.43 -16.38 -5.44
C PHE A 263 15.57 -17.27 -6.69
N LEU A 264 14.65 -18.21 -6.88
CA LEU A 264 14.68 -19.21 -7.97
C LEU A 264 13.46 -19.07 -8.90
N ASN A 265 13.50 -19.74 -10.06
CA ASN A 265 12.38 -19.85 -10.99
C ASN A 265 11.05 -20.27 -10.32
N ASP A 266 11.09 -21.21 -9.37
CA ASP A 266 9.90 -21.65 -8.63
C ASP A 266 9.28 -20.53 -7.76
N ASP A 267 10.08 -19.56 -7.32
CA ASP A 267 9.59 -18.40 -6.56
C ASP A 267 8.78 -17.45 -7.45
N LEU A 268 9.15 -17.33 -8.74
CA LEU A 268 8.32 -16.62 -9.73
C LEU A 268 7.00 -17.35 -9.96
N GLY A 269 7.02 -18.68 -10.07
CA GLY A 269 5.79 -19.48 -10.16
C GLY A 269 4.90 -19.37 -8.93
N LEU A 270 5.50 -19.25 -7.74
CA LEU A 270 4.76 -18.95 -6.50
C LEU A 270 4.13 -17.55 -6.55
N LEU A 271 4.88 -16.52 -6.97
CA LEU A 271 4.34 -15.17 -7.13
C LEU A 271 3.20 -15.11 -8.14
N GLU A 272 3.35 -15.79 -9.28
CA GLU A 272 2.32 -15.92 -10.32
C GLU A 272 1.03 -16.52 -9.77
N SER A 273 1.11 -17.72 -9.19
CA SER A 273 -0.06 -18.44 -8.68
C SER A 273 -0.77 -17.66 -7.58
N MET A 274 -0.02 -17.13 -6.60
CA MET A 274 -0.59 -16.31 -5.53
C MET A 274 -1.26 -15.03 -6.05
N GLU A 275 -0.61 -14.32 -6.98
CA GLU A 275 -1.12 -13.05 -7.49
C GLU A 275 -2.35 -13.26 -8.38
N TYR A 276 -2.38 -14.35 -9.14
CA TYR A 276 -3.52 -14.72 -9.95
C TYR A 276 -4.72 -15.08 -9.05
N GLU A 277 -4.57 -16.03 -8.12
CA GLU A 277 -5.66 -16.54 -7.29
C GLU A 277 -6.21 -15.49 -6.33
N LEU A 278 -5.35 -14.72 -5.66
CA LEU A 278 -5.79 -13.80 -4.60
C LEU A 278 -6.31 -12.47 -5.13
N ARG A 279 -5.89 -12.04 -6.33
CA ARG A 279 -6.11 -10.66 -6.78
C ARG A 279 -6.55 -10.55 -8.22
N THR A 280 -5.81 -11.15 -9.14
CA THR A 280 -5.90 -10.75 -10.55
C THR A 280 -6.94 -11.54 -11.34
N LYS A 281 -7.30 -12.76 -10.94
CA LYS A 281 -8.28 -13.61 -11.62
C LYS A 281 -9.59 -12.87 -11.93
N TYR A 282 -10.27 -12.36 -10.90
CA TYR A 282 -11.53 -11.64 -11.07
C TYR A 282 -11.38 -10.33 -11.84
N ILE A 283 -10.24 -9.64 -11.70
CA ILE A 283 -9.99 -8.39 -12.43
C ILE A 283 -9.87 -8.69 -13.93
N HIS A 284 -9.17 -9.76 -14.27
CA HIS A 284 -8.99 -10.19 -15.65
C HIS A 284 -10.31 -10.63 -16.28
N GLU A 285 -11.10 -11.45 -15.59
CA GLU A 285 -12.45 -11.87 -16.02
C GLU A 285 -13.34 -10.65 -16.32
N ILE A 286 -13.35 -9.64 -15.44
CA ILE A 286 -14.12 -8.40 -15.66
C ILE A 286 -13.61 -7.63 -16.88
N ILE A 287 -12.29 -7.52 -17.06
CA ILE A 287 -11.70 -6.77 -18.18
C ILE A 287 -12.01 -7.43 -19.53
N GLU A 288 -12.06 -8.77 -19.58
CA GLU A 288 -12.47 -9.52 -20.78
C GLU A 288 -13.96 -9.32 -21.12
N GLU A 289 -14.82 -9.13 -20.11
CA GLU A 289 -16.25 -8.87 -20.29
C GLU A 289 -16.57 -7.42 -20.73
N VAL A 290 -15.62 -6.49 -20.59
CA VAL A 290 -15.83 -5.07 -20.92
C VAL A 290 -15.83 -4.84 -22.43
N GLU A 291 -16.90 -4.22 -22.93
CA GLU A 291 -16.96 -3.72 -24.32
C GLU A 291 -16.23 -2.37 -24.46
N TRP A 292 -15.08 -2.38 -25.15
CA TRP A 292 -14.24 -1.20 -25.38
C TRP A 292 -14.76 -0.31 -26.52
N ALA A 293 -15.93 0.31 -26.32
CA ALA A 293 -16.53 1.22 -27.31
C ALA A 293 -15.65 2.45 -27.56
N GLY A 294 -15.27 2.67 -28.82
CA GLY A 294 -14.46 3.83 -29.25
C GLY A 294 -12.95 3.57 -29.32
N VAL A 295 -12.49 2.37 -29.00
CA VAL A 295 -11.13 1.90 -29.31
C VAL A 295 -11.18 1.13 -30.62
N ASP A 296 -10.21 1.39 -31.51
CA ASP A 296 -10.10 0.66 -32.77
C ASP A 296 -9.71 -0.82 -32.48
N PRO A 297 -10.45 -1.81 -33.03
CA PRO A 297 -10.20 -3.24 -32.80
C PRO A 297 -8.76 -3.68 -33.02
N ASP A 298 -8.01 -3.02 -33.92
CA ASP A 298 -6.61 -3.34 -34.17
C ASP A 298 -5.69 -3.05 -32.97
N TYR A 299 -6.11 -2.20 -32.03
CA TYR A 299 -5.37 -1.90 -30.81
C TYR A 299 -5.71 -2.86 -29.65
N LEU A 300 -6.80 -3.62 -29.74
CA LEU A 300 -7.24 -4.58 -28.73
C LEU A 300 -6.41 -5.89 -28.79
N THR A 301 -5.11 -5.74 -28.63
CA THR A 301 -4.13 -6.82 -28.62
C THR A 301 -4.02 -7.46 -27.24
N SER A 302 -3.44 -8.66 -27.14
CA SER A 302 -3.10 -9.28 -25.85
C SER A 302 -2.27 -8.34 -24.96
N LYS A 303 -1.36 -7.55 -25.54
CA LYS A 303 -0.59 -6.52 -24.84
C LYS A 303 -1.51 -5.50 -24.15
N PHE A 304 -2.55 -5.01 -24.83
CA PHE A 304 -3.49 -4.05 -24.28
C PHE A 304 -4.23 -4.62 -23.06
N TYR A 305 -4.82 -5.81 -23.18
CA TYR A 305 -5.52 -6.47 -22.06
C TYR A 305 -4.59 -6.71 -20.86
N ASN A 306 -3.35 -7.12 -21.11
CA ASN A 306 -2.37 -7.40 -20.07
C ASN A 306 -1.91 -6.12 -19.37
N ASP A 307 -1.68 -5.04 -20.13
CA ASP A 307 -1.30 -3.72 -19.60
C ASP A 307 -2.43 -3.16 -18.72
N ILE A 308 -3.68 -3.17 -19.19
CA ILE A 308 -4.84 -2.72 -18.40
C ILE A 308 -4.99 -3.57 -17.13
N THR A 309 -4.86 -4.91 -17.24
CA THR A 309 -4.94 -5.80 -16.07
C THR A 309 -3.86 -5.47 -15.03
N MET A 310 -2.61 -5.23 -15.47
CA MET A 310 -1.52 -4.80 -14.59
C MET A 310 -1.81 -3.44 -13.92
N LEU A 311 -2.30 -2.45 -14.67
CA LEU A 311 -2.57 -1.11 -14.16
C LEU A 311 -3.75 -1.08 -13.17
N VAL A 312 -4.83 -1.81 -13.47
CA VAL A 312 -6.00 -1.94 -12.59
C VAL A 312 -5.62 -2.73 -11.33
N SER A 313 -4.95 -3.88 -11.48
CA SER A 313 -4.53 -4.70 -10.33
C SER A 313 -3.57 -3.94 -9.41
N SER A 314 -2.58 -3.23 -9.95
CA SER A 314 -1.64 -2.43 -9.14
C SER A 314 -2.32 -1.28 -8.40
N SER A 315 -3.29 -0.61 -9.02
CA SER A 315 -4.03 0.50 -8.41
C SER A 315 -5.01 0.04 -7.34
N MET A 316 -5.67 -1.11 -7.55
CA MET A 316 -6.46 -1.77 -6.52
C MET A 316 -5.58 -2.30 -5.37
N SER A 317 -4.28 -2.49 -5.65
CA SER A 317 -3.16 -2.82 -4.74
C SER A 317 -2.96 -1.88 -3.58
N ILE A 318 -2.84 -0.59 -3.91
CA ILE A 318 -2.56 0.47 -2.93
C ILE A 318 -3.69 0.62 -1.93
N ARG A 319 -4.92 0.31 -2.34
CA ARG A 319 -6.10 0.59 -1.53
C ARG A 319 -6.09 -0.33 -0.30
N GLU A 320 -5.77 0.23 0.87
CA GLU A 320 -5.98 -0.45 2.15
C GLU A 320 -7.47 -0.80 2.24
N ARG A 321 -7.77 -2.10 2.18
CA ARG A 321 -9.14 -2.61 2.31
C ARG A 321 -9.37 -2.86 3.79
N PRO A 322 -10.16 -2.05 4.51
CA PRO A 322 -10.65 -2.47 5.82
C PRO A 322 -11.48 -3.74 5.61
N SER A 323 -11.39 -4.69 6.54
CA SER A 323 -12.13 -5.97 6.52
C SER A 323 -13.66 -5.79 6.50
N GLU A 324 -14.16 -4.58 6.75
CA GLU A 324 -15.58 -4.25 6.91
C GLU A 324 -16.25 -3.76 5.61
N ARG A 325 -15.95 -4.37 4.46
CA ARG A 325 -16.63 -4.03 3.21
C ARG A 325 -17.60 -5.13 2.80
N ALA A 326 -18.89 -4.82 2.85
CA ALA A 326 -19.94 -5.63 2.25
C ALA A 326 -20.49 -4.92 1.01
N HIS A 327 -20.57 -5.65 -0.11
CA HIS A 327 -21.33 -5.19 -1.26
C HIS A 327 -22.79 -5.53 -1.01
N PHE A 328 -23.65 -4.51 -0.95
CA PHE A 328 -25.09 -4.70 -0.82
C PHE A 328 -25.75 -4.34 -2.15
N GLU A 329 -26.27 -5.35 -2.85
CA GLU A 329 -27.22 -5.10 -3.93
C GLU A 329 -28.51 -4.55 -3.32
N ILE A 330 -28.79 -3.27 -3.56
CA ILE A 330 -30.00 -2.63 -3.05
C ILE A 330 -31.18 -3.10 -3.89
N LEU A 331 -32.02 -3.95 -3.31
CA LEU A 331 -33.08 -4.72 -3.99
C LEU A 331 -34.19 -3.84 -4.60
N ASN A 332 -34.65 -2.78 -3.93
CA ASN A 332 -35.63 -1.83 -4.48
C ASN A 332 -35.47 -0.43 -3.87
N ALA A 333 -35.51 0.59 -4.73
CA ALA A 333 -35.17 1.97 -4.41
C ALA A 333 -36.11 3.00 -5.11
N GLU A 334 -37.34 2.60 -5.46
CA GLU A 334 -38.28 3.48 -6.17
C GLU A 334 -38.78 4.64 -5.30
N TYR A 335 -39.21 4.35 -4.06
CA TYR A 335 -39.85 5.33 -3.16
C TYR A 335 -38.97 5.73 -1.98
N SER A 336 -37.93 4.95 -1.68
CA SER A 336 -37.04 5.15 -0.53
C SER A 336 -35.72 5.83 -0.91
N ALA A 337 -35.46 6.06 -2.19
CA ALA A 337 -34.18 6.59 -2.64
C ALA A 337 -34.29 7.85 -3.50
N ILE A 338 -33.34 8.75 -3.28
CA ILE A 338 -33.08 9.92 -4.11
C ILE A 338 -31.93 9.54 -5.05
N LYS A 339 -32.18 9.52 -6.36
CA LYS A 339 -31.19 9.19 -7.39
C LYS A 339 -30.76 10.46 -8.11
N LEU A 340 -29.47 10.78 -8.03
CA LEU A 340 -28.80 11.88 -8.71
C LEU A 340 -27.85 11.26 -9.75
N ASN A 341 -28.36 11.01 -10.95
CA ASN A 341 -27.58 10.34 -11.99
C ASN A 341 -26.76 11.36 -12.77
N SER A 342 -25.46 11.12 -12.88
CA SER A 342 -24.55 11.82 -13.78
C SER A 342 -23.97 10.77 -14.73
N MET A 343 -24.21 10.88 -16.04
CA MET A 343 -23.92 9.81 -17.02
C MET A 343 -22.44 9.43 -17.09
N ASN A 344 -21.53 10.37 -16.81
CA ASN A 344 -20.08 10.18 -16.94
C ASN A 344 -19.33 10.43 -15.62
N SER A 345 -19.94 10.10 -14.48
CA SER A 345 -19.28 10.30 -13.19
C SER A 345 -18.23 9.23 -12.91
N SER A 346 -17.01 9.66 -12.58
CA SER A 346 -15.96 8.76 -12.08
C SER A 346 -16.21 8.29 -10.64
N VAL A 347 -17.00 9.06 -9.87
CA VAL A 347 -17.29 8.77 -8.46
C VAL A 347 -18.75 8.34 -8.31
N HIS A 348 -18.96 7.19 -7.67
CA HIS A 348 -20.27 6.63 -7.36
C HIS A 348 -20.45 6.59 -5.84
N ILE A 349 -21.54 7.17 -5.34
CA ILE A 349 -21.84 7.22 -3.90
C ILE A 349 -23.21 6.60 -3.66
N ASP A 350 -23.21 5.44 -3.01
CA ASP A 350 -24.40 4.84 -2.41
C ASP A 350 -24.39 5.16 -0.91
N ALA A 351 -25.36 5.96 -0.47
CA ALA A 351 -25.49 6.34 0.94
C ALA A 351 -26.81 5.81 1.50
N VAL A 352 -26.74 4.93 2.51
CA VAL A 352 -27.91 4.49 3.28
C VAL A 352 -27.94 5.29 4.58
N ILE A 353 -28.96 6.11 4.75
CA ILE A 353 -29.04 7.07 5.84
C ILE A 353 -30.35 6.91 6.59
N ASP A 354 -30.26 6.82 7.92
CA ASP A 354 -31.40 7.09 8.78
C ASP A 354 -31.52 8.62 8.97
N PRO A 355 -32.57 9.27 8.40
CA PRO A 355 -32.74 10.72 8.52
C PRO A 355 -33.01 11.18 9.97
N LEU A 356 -33.39 10.26 10.86
CA LEU A 356 -33.65 10.54 12.28
C LEU A 356 -32.42 10.29 13.16
N SER A 357 -31.26 9.97 12.57
CA SER A 357 -30.02 9.76 13.32
C SER A 357 -29.14 11.01 13.39
N PRO A 358 -28.34 11.20 14.46
CA PRO A 358 -27.33 12.27 14.52
C PRO A 358 -26.30 12.18 13.39
N ALA A 359 -25.94 10.96 12.97
CA ALA A 359 -25.06 10.74 11.82
C ALA A 359 -25.68 11.25 10.52
N GLY A 360 -26.99 11.04 10.32
CA GLY A 360 -27.73 11.57 9.17
C GLY A 360 -27.71 13.10 9.09
N GLN A 361 -27.82 13.79 10.24
CA GLN A 361 -27.69 15.26 10.31
C GLN A 361 -26.31 15.75 9.83
N LYS A 362 -25.24 15.03 10.17
CA LYS A 362 -23.86 15.33 9.75
C LYS A 362 -23.60 14.99 8.27
N LEU A 363 -24.10 13.85 7.79
CA LEU A 363 -23.87 13.39 6.43
C LEU A 363 -24.62 14.20 5.36
N SER A 364 -25.83 14.68 5.66
CA SER A 364 -26.64 15.46 4.71
C SER A 364 -25.92 16.67 4.10
N PRO A 365 -25.32 17.59 4.89
CA PRO A 365 -24.58 18.72 4.33
C PRO A 365 -23.31 18.26 3.57
N LEU A 366 -22.62 17.21 4.02
CA LEU A 366 -21.45 16.67 3.32
C LEU A 366 -21.80 16.15 1.91
N LEU A 367 -22.86 15.35 1.80
CA LEU A 367 -23.35 14.85 0.51
C LEU A 367 -23.76 15.99 -0.42
N ARG A 368 -24.35 17.06 0.13
CA ARG A 368 -24.71 18.25 -0.63
C ARG A 368 -23.49 18.97 -1.21
N ILE A 369 -22.38 19.04 -0.46
CA ILE A 369 -21.13 19.61 -0.97
C ILE A 369 -20.59 18.75 -2.10
N LEU A 370 -20.50 17.44 -1.87
CA LEU A 370 -19.99 16.50 -2.88
C LEU A 370 -20.81 16.60 -4.17
N SER A 371 -22.13 16.73 -4.06
CA SER A 371 -23.05 16.99 -5.18
C SER A 371 -22.65 18.22 -5.98
N ARG A 372 -22.33 19.32 -5.29
CA ARG A 372 -22.03 20.61 -5.93
C ARG A 372 -20.65 20.67 -6.53
N GLN A 373 -19.65 20.09 -5.85
CA GLN A 373 -18.24 20.24 -6.20
C GLN A 373 -17.76 19.20 -7.22
N ILE A 374 -18.19 17.94 -7.06
CA ILE A 374 -17.67 16.81 -7.85
C ILE A 374 -18.74 16.27 -8.81
N GLN A 375 -20.02 16.62 -8.60
CA GLN A 375 -21.17 16.11 -9.36
C GLN A 375 -21.17 14.58 -9.53
N PRO A 376 -20.99 13.81 -8.43
CA PRO A 376 -20.94 12.36 -8.52
C PRO A 376 -22.30 11.77 -8.88
N SER A 377 -22.30 10.54 -9.38
CA SER A 377 -23.51 9.71 -9.46
C SER A 377 -23.84 9.26 -8.05
N MET A 378 -24.98 9.70 -7.50
CA MET A 378 -25.35 9.43 -6.11
C MET A 378 -26.72 8.79 -5.99
N ARG A 379 -26.81 7.82 -5.10
CA ARG A 379 -28.08 7.24 -4.67
C ARG A 379 -28.14 7.28 -3.15
N ILE A 380 -29.09 8.05 -2.64
CA ILE A 380 -29.29 8.26 -1.21
C ILE A 380 -30.56 7.49 -0.81
N VAL A 381 -30.39 6.39 -0.09
CA VAL A 381 -31.48 5.55 0.42
C VAL A 381 -31.81 5.97 1.85
N LEU A 382 -33.08 6.29 2.10
CA LEU A 382 -33.57 6.63 3.43
C LEU A 382 -34.08 5.36 4.12
N ASN A 383 -33.45 4.99 5.24
CA ASN A 383 -33.80 3.82 6.03
C ASN A 383 -33.99 4.18 7.51
N PRO A 384 -35.15 4.74 7.89
CA PRO A 384 -35.42 5.09 9.27
C PRO A 384 -35.74 3.87 10.14
N ILE A 385 -35.40 3.94 11.43
CA ILE A 385 -35.81 2.93 12.41
C ILE A 385 -37.33 3.03 12.65
N SER A 386 -38.03 1.89 12.58
CA SER A 386 -39.49 1.84 12.68
C SER A 386 -40.03 1.97 14.12
N SER A 387 -39.26 1.56 15.12
CA SER A 387 -39.65 1.60 16.53
C SER A 387 -38.84 2.65 17.28
N LEU A 388 -39.48 3.77 17.62
CA LEU A 388 -38.87 4.87 18.37
C LEU A 388 -39.50 4.94 19.76
N ALA A 389 -38.71 4.63 20.79
CA ALA A 389 -39.15 4.73 22.18
C ALA A 389 -39.06 6.17 22.74
N ASP A 390 -38.23 7.02 22.13
CA ASP A 390 -37.93 8.38 22.55
C ASP A 390 -37.74 9.28 21.31
N LEU A 391 -37.69 10.59 21.51
CA LEU A 391 -37.38 11.55 20.45
C LEU A 391 -35.97 11.26 19.88
N PRO A 392 -35.85 10.99 18.57
CA PRO A 392 -34.60 10.49 18.00
C PRO A 392 -33.53 11.57 17.88
N LEU A 393 -33.94 12.84 17.69
CA LEU A 393 -33.05 13.99 17.59
C LEU A 393 -33.35 14.99 18.71
N LYS A 394 -32.38 15.20 19.59
CA LYS A 394 -32.47 16.09 20.77
C LYS A 394 -31.63 17.37 20.64
N ASN A 395 -31.03 17.60 19.48
CA ASN A 395 -30.11 18.69 19.22
C ASN A 395 -30.50 19.48 17.96
N TYR A 396 -30.05 20.73 17.89
CA TYR A 396 -30.07 21.54 16.69
C TYR A 396 -28.65 21.52 16.10
N TYR A 397 -28.53 21.14 14.83
CA TYR A 397 -27.23 20.93 14.20
C TYR A 397 -27.02 21.86 12.99
N ARG A 398 -25.83 22.42 12.88
CA ARG A 398 -25.38 23.20 11.72
C ARG A 398 -23.94 22.80 11.39
N PHE A 399 -23.75 22.35 10.15
CA PHE A 399 -22.42 22.02 9.65
C PHE A 399 -21.80 23.28 9.04
N VAL A 400 -20.64 23.68 9.56
CA VAL A 400 -19.93 24.90 9.16
C VAL A 400 -19.05 24.59 7.96
N LEU A 401 -19.23 25.36 6.89
CA LEU A 401 -18.45 25.21 5.65
C LEU A 401 -18.03 26.57 5.15
N PRO A 402 -16.76 26.71 4.71
CA PRO A 402 -16.34 27.90 3.99
C PRO A 402 -17.08 27.98 2.66
N SER A 403 -17.64 29.15 2.36
CA SER A 403 -18.20 29.50 1.07
C SER A 403 -17.25 30.43 0.33
N MET A 404 -17.34 30.49 -1.01
CA MET A 404 -16.52 31.42 -1.80
C MET A 404 -16.81 32.88 -1.47
N ASP A 405 -18.02 33.18 -0.98
CA ASP A 405 -18.43 34.52 -0.59
C ASP A 405 -17.71 34.99 0.69
N ASP A 406 -17.30 34.06 1.56
CA ASP A 406 -16.57 34.36 2.82
C ASP A 406 -15.14 34.89 2.56
N PHE A 407 -14.60 34.68 1.35
CA PHE A 407 -13.26 35.14 0.94
C PHE A 407 -13.29 36.41 0.07
N SER A 408 -14.45 37.02 -0.13
CA SER A 408 -14.65 38.17 -1.04
C SER A 408 -14.18 39.51 -0.47
N SER A 409 -14.04 39.63 0.85
CA SER A 409 -13.54 40.85 1.49
C SER A 409 -12.01 40.90 1.48
N THR A 410 -11.45 41.98 0.90
CA THR A 410 -9.99 42.25 0.79
C THR A 410 -9.33 42.69 2.10
N ASP A 411 -10.08 42.75 3.20
CA ASP A 411 -9.56 43.08 4.53
C ASP A 411 -9.03 41.82 5.24
N PHE A 412 -7.90 41.94 5.93
CA PHE A 412 -7.28 40.86 6.71
C PHE A 412 -8.17 40.30 7.83
N SER A 413 -9.32 40.93 8.11
CA SER A 413 -10.36 40.41 9.00
C SER A 413 -11.33 39.52 8.23
N VAL A 414 -10.89 38.32 7.86
CA VAL A 414 -11.80 37.29 7.35
C VAL A 414 -12.72 36.90 8.52
N HIS A 415 -13.98 37.30 8.47
CA HIS A 415 -15.02 36.67 9.29
C HIS A 415 -15.18 35.25 8.75
N GLY A 416 -14.41 34.31 9.31
CA GLY A 416 -14.45 32.90 8.91
C GLY A 416 -15.87 32.32 9.01
N PRO A 417 -16.12 31.16 8.41
CA PRO A 417 -17.46 30.59 8.37
C PRO A 417 -18.02 30.40 9.78
N THR A 418 -19.22 30.93 10.03
CA THR A 418 -19.87 30.91 11.35
C THR A 418 -21.10 30.01 11.37
N ALA A 419 -21.32 29.29 12.47
CA ALA A 419 -22.59 28.63 12.74
C ALA A 419 -23.60 29.64 13.32
N PHE A 420 -24.61 30.01 12.53
CA PHE A 420 -25.69 30.88 13.01
C PHE A 420 -27.00 30.10 13.21
N PHE A 421 -27.55 30.21 14.42
CA PHE A 421 -28.83 29.58 14.79
C PHE A 421 -29.90 30.67 15.01
N SER A 422 -30.79 30.83 14.04
CA SER A 422 -31.93 31.76 14.15
C SER A 422 -33.12 31.11 14.85
N ASN A 423 -33.89 31.89 15.61
CA ASN A 423 -35.19 31.49 16.19
C ASN A 423 -35.12 30.25 17.11
N MET A 424 -34.07 30.20 17.94
CA MET A 424 -33.91 29.15 18.95
C MET A 424 -34.94 29.29 20.09
N PRO A 425 -35.35 28.18 20.73
CA PRO A 425 -36.33 28.21 21.81
C PRO A 425 -35.79 28.97 23.04
N LEU A 426 -36.54 29.98 23.52
CA LEU A 426 -36.08 30.86 24.58
C LEU A 426 -36.09 30.22 25.98
N SER A 427 -37.10 29.39 26.24
CA SER A 427 -37.40 28.80 27.56
C SER A 427 -36.76 27.43 27.79
N LYS A 428 -35.97 26.93 26.84
CA LYS A 428 -35.28 25.65 26.94
C LYS A 428 -33.82 25.89 27.30
N THR A 429 -33.31 25.12 28.25
CA THR A 429 -31.87 25.07 28.51
C THR A 429 -31.19 24.37 27.34
N LEU A 430 -30.16 25.01 26.80
CA LEU A 430 -29.37 24.55 25.67
C LEU A 430 -27.91 24.40 26.10
N THR A 431 -27.21 23.45 25.49
CA THR A 431 -25.76 23.29 25.63
C THR A 431 -25.12 23.50 24.26
N MET A 432 -24.09 24.34 24.21
CA MET A 432 -23.31 24.55 23.00
C MET A 432 -22.20 23.52 22.93
N ASN A 433 -22.26 22.65 21.93
CA ASN A 433 -21.24 21.65 21.67
C ASN A 433 -20.72 21.78 20.24
N ILE A 434 -19.43 21.55 20.03
CA ILE A 434 -18.81 21.50 18.71
C ILE A 434 -18.46 20.06 18.36
N ASP A 435 -19.05 19.59 17.26
CA ASP A 435 -18.72 18.32 16.63
C ASP A 435 -17.51 18.51 15.69
N VAL A 436 -16.30 18.28 16.20
CA VAL A 436 -15.05 18.36 15.45
C VAL A 436 -14.51 16.98 15.04
N PRO A 437 -13.64 16.89 14.02
CA PRO A 437 -12.86 15.68 13.75
C PRO A 437 -12.08 15.23 15.00
N GLU A 438 -11.97 13.91 15.20
CA GLU A 438 -11.27 13.31 16.34
C GLU A 438 -9.85 13.87 16.59
N PRO A 439 -9.03 14.16 15.57
CA PRO A 439 -7.67 14.70 15.81
C PRO A 439 -7.63 16.15 16.31
N TRP A 440 -8.75 16.83 16.46
CA TRP A 440 -8.78 18.27 16.77
C TRP A 440 -9.06 18.49 18.26
N LEU A 441 -8.19 19.25 18.92
CA LEU A 441 -8.41 19.75 20.27
C LEU A 441 -8.85 21.20 20.20
N VAL A 442 -10.11 21.43 20.57
CA VAL A 442 -10.76 22.72 20.44
C VAL A 442 -11.18 23.22 21.81
N GLU A 443 -10.91 24.50 22.08
CA GLU A 443 -11.26 25.15 23.35
C GLU A 443 -12.00 26.48 23.12
N PRO A 444 -12.91 26.87 24.03
CA PRO A 444 -13.57 28.17 23.96
C PRO A 444 -12.63 29.29 24.42
N VAL A 445 -12.35 30.26 23.54
CA VAL A 445 -11.50 31.43 23.83
C VAL A 445 -12.32 32.65 24.23
N VAL A 446 -13.51 32.79 23.62
CA VAL A 446 -14.45 33.88 23.96
C VAL A 446 -15.80 33.25 24.32
N ALA A 447 -16.16 33.30 25.60
CA ALA A 447 -17.46 32.85 26.09
C ALA A 447 -17.89 33.73 27.27
N ILE A 448 -18.84 34.65 27.02
CA ILE A 448 -19.36 35.55 28.06
C ILE A 448 -20.34 34.81 28.99
N HIS A 449 -21.02 33.81 28.46
CA HIS A 449 -22.05 33.03 29.15
C HIS A 449 -21.57 31.58 29.36
N ASP A 450 -22.19 30.90 30.33
CA ASP A 450 -22.01 29.47 30.53
C ASP A 450 -22.56 28.70 29.31
N LEU A 451 -21.66 28.01 28.60
CA LEU A 451 -21.98 27.28 27.37
C LEU A 451 -22.70 25.95 27.64
N ASP A 452 -22.63 25.43 28.85
CA ASP A 452 -23.29 24.18 29.23
C ASP A 452 -24.76 24.41 29.62
N ASN A 453 -25.09 25.61 30.13
CA ASN A 453 -26.40 25.96 30.65
C ASN A 453 -26.96 27.26 30.04
N ILE A 454 -27.08 27.30 28.72
CA ILE A 454 -27.59 28.46 28.00
C ILE A 454 -29.12 28.54 28.15
N LEU A 455 -29.59 29.66 28.70
CA LEU A 455 -31.01 30.02 28.70
C LEU A 455 -31.20 31.37 28.02
N LEU A 456 -31.77 31.36 26.81
CA LEU A 456 -31.78 32.55 25.96
C LEU A 456 -32.68 33.67 26.50
N GLU A 457 -33.67 33.35 27.33
CA GLU A 457 -34.50 34.38 28.00
C GLU A 457 -33.69 35.23 29.01
N ASN A 458 -32.57 34.70 29.51
CA ASN A 458 -31.70 35.40 30.47
C ASN A 458 -30.69 36.34 29.80
N LEU A 459 -30.68 36.43 28.46
CA LEU A 459 -29.74 37.29 27.73
C LEU A 459 -30.06 38.80 27.84
N GLY A 460 -31.22 39.16 28.40
CA GLY A 460 -31.60 40.56 28.63
C GLY A 460 -31.69 41.37 27.33
N ASP A 461 -30.97 42.49 27.26
CA ASP A 461 -30.95 43.39 26.11
C ASP A 461 -30.08 42.87 24.94
N VAL A 462 -29.25 41.85 25.17
CA VAL A 462 -28.38 41.27 24.14
C VAL A 462 -29.14 40.20 23.36
N ARG A 463 -29.43 40.48 22.09
CA ARG A 463 -30.26 39.59 21.26
C ARG A 463 -29.53 38.34 20.75
N THR A 464 -28.19 38.30 20.83
CA THR A 464 -27.36 37.23 20.26
C THR A 464 -26.28 36.79 21.25
N LEU A 465 -26.29 35.52 21.63
CA LEU A 465 -25.17 34.88 22.32
C LEU A 465 -24.07 34.59 21.29
N GLN A 466 -22.84 34.98 21.59
CA GLN A 466 -21.67 34.70 20.77
C GLN A 466 -20.65 33.90 21.59
N ALA A 467 -20.10 32.86 20.97
CA ALA A 467 -18.96 32.11 21.48
C ALA A 467 -17.94 31.93 20.34
N VAL A 468 -16.65 32.01 20.66
CA VAL A 468 -15.55 31.78 19.72
C VAL A 468 -14.68 30.67 20.29
N TYR A 469 -14.40 29.68 19.44
CA TYR A 469 -13.54 28.55 19.76
C TYR A 469 -12.28 28.61 18.91
N GLU A 470 -11.19 28.11 19.47
CA GLU A 470 -9.89 28.00 18.81
C GLU A 470 -9.46 26.53 18.75
N LEU A 471 -8.86 26.15 17.61
CA LEU A 471 -8.14 24.89 17.48
C LEU A 471 -6.78 25.04 18.18
N GLU A 472 -6.72 24.69 19.46
CA GLU A 472 -5.52 24.78 20.31
C GLU A 472 -4.39 23.90 19.75
N ALA A 473 -4.73 22.64 19.43
CA ALA A 473 -3.76 21.65 19.01
C ALA A 473 -4.40 20.55 18.16
N LEU A 474 -3.54 19.80 17.47
CA LEU A 474 -3.87 18.52 16.85
C LEU A 474 -3.39 17.38 17.76
N LEU A 475 -4.06 16.24 17.68
CA LEU A 475 -3.61 15.01 18.32
C LEU A 475 -2.64 14.25 17.40
N LEU A 476 -1.46 13.97 17.95
CA LEU A 476 -0.56 12.95 17.46
C LEU A 476 -0.83 11.68 18.27
N THR A 477 -1.32 10.63 17.61
CA THR A 477 -1.65 9.36 18.27
C THR A 477 -0.80 8.23 17.72
N GLY A 478 -0.66 7.18 18.50
CA GLY A 478 0.05 6.00 18.04
C GLY A 478 -0.11 4.77 18.92
N HIS A 479 0.41 3.68 18.40
CA HIS A 479 0.51 2.39 19.06
C HIS A 479 1.98 2.01 19.20
N CYS A 480 2.39 1.63 20.40
CA CYS A 480 3.73 1.14 20.68
C CYS A 480 3.72 -0.35 21.00
N MET A 481 4.53 -1.14 20.31
CA MET A 481 4.70 -2.57 20.53
C MET A 481 6.14 -2.86 20.95
N GLU A 482 6.33 -3.79 21.89
CA GLU A 482 7.64 -4.40 22.12
C GLU A 482 7.80 -5.57 21.15
N LYS A 483 8.97 -5.72 20.55
CA LYS A 483 9.24 -6.80 19.59
C LYS A 483 8.86 -8.17 20.18
N ASP A 484 7.94 -8.87 19.51
CA ASP A 484 7.41 -10.19 19.87
C ASP A 484 6.78 -10.29 21.28
N ARG A 485 6.32 -9.15 21.85
CA ARG A 485 5.78 -9.07 23.21
C ARG A 485 4.59 -8.12 23.32
N GLU A 486 4.00 -8.09 24.51
CA GLU A 486 2.96 -7.12 24.86
C GLU A 486 3.47 -5.67 24.80
N PRO A 487 2.58 -4.68 24.60
CA PRO A 487 2.95 -3.27 24.62
C PRO A 487 3.71 -2.86 25.89
N PRO A 488 4.78 -2.04 25.78
CA PRO A 488 5.62 -1.63 26.91
C PRO A 488 4.89 -0.58 27.77
N ARG A 489 4.01 -1.05 28.66
CA ARG A 489 3.21 -0.19 29.54
C ARG A 489 4.11 0.70 30.40
N GLY A 490 3.83 2.00 30.38
CA GLY A 490 4.57 3.00 31.15
C GLY A 490 5.81 3.54 30.45
N LEU A 491 6.07 3.14 29.19
CA LEU A 491 7.16 3.70 28.40
C LEU A 491 6.90 5.18 28.14
N GLN A 492 7.86 6.01 28.50
CA GLN A 492 7.71 7.46 28.40
C GLN A 492 8.33 7.95 27.09
N PHE A 493 7.54 8.70 26.34
CA PHE A 493 7.97 9.41 25.15
C PHE A 493 8.05 10.90 25.43
N ILE A 494 9.02 11.55 24.81
CA ILE A 494 9.14 13.00 24.72
C ILE A 494 9.09 13.44 23.27
N LEU A 495 8.45 14.57 23.03
CA LEU A 495 8.36 15.22 21.74
C LEU A 495 8.84 16.66 21.85
N GLY A 496 9.64 17.08 20.87
CA GLY A 496 10.15 18.44 20.83
C GLY A 496 10.64 18.87 19.45
N THR A 497 11.20 20.07 19.40
CA THR A 497 11.85 20.61 18.20
C THR A 497 13.37 20.45 18.31
N LYS A 498 14.09 20.68 17.21
CA LYS A 498 15.56 20.66 17.23
C LYS A 498 16.17 21.64 18.24
N GLN A 499 15.49 22.76 18.51
CA GLN A 499 15.94 23.78 19.47
C GLN A 499 15.55 23.43 20.91
N ARG A 500 14.37 22.82 21.09
CA ARG A 500 13.82 22.43 22.40
C ARG A 500 13.39 20.97 22.33
N PRO A 501 14.25 20.00 22.70
CA PRO A 501 14.00 18.58 22.49
C PRO A 501 12.88 18.01 23.37
N HIS A 502 12.51 18.68 24.44
CA HIS A 502 11.41 18.29 25.32
C HIS A 502 10.40 19.45 25.42
N LEU A 503 9.20 19.24 24.88
CA LEU A 503 8.07 20.16 24.96
C LEU A 503 6.81 19.48 25.50
N VAL A 504 6.58 18.25 25.09
CA VAL A 504 5.43 17.43 25.50
C VAL A 504 5.92 16.03 25.81
N ASP A 505 5.37 15.43 26.86
CA ASP A 505 5.62 14.07 27.28
C ASP A 505 4.32 13.28 27.39
N THR A 506 4.41 11.96 27.22
CA THR A 506 3.29 11.04 27.41
C THR A 506 3.82 9.66 27.75
N LEU A 507 2.94 8.79 28.24
CA LEU A 507 3.24 7.41 28.56
C LEU A 507 2.43 6.45 27.70
N VAL A 508 3.03 5.31 27.37
CA VAL A 508 2.38 4.22 26.64
C VAL A 508 1.43 3.49 27.57
N MET A 509 0.16 3.39 27.15
CA MET A 509 -0.89 2.68 27.87
C MET A 509 -0.79 1.17 27.60
N SER A 510 -1.32 0.36 28.52
CA SER A 510 -1.37 -1.11 28.35
C SER A 510 -2.25 -1.52 27.16
N ASN A 511 -3.34 -0.80 26.93
CA ASN A 511 -4.34 -1.15 25.93
C ASN A 511 -3.81 -0.82 24.54
N LEU A 512 -3.43 -1.86 23.77
CA LEU A 512 -2.90 -1.76 22.41
C LEU A 512 -1.70 -0.81 22.27
N GLY A 513 -0.98 -0.56 23.37
CA GLY A 513 0.16 0.37 23.37
C GLY A 513 -0.22 1.81 23.03
N TYR A 514 -1.46 2.22 23.27
CA TYR A 514 -1.94 3.54 22.86
C TYR A 514 -1.19 4.67 23.57
N TRP A 515 -0.86 5.71 22.82
CA TRP A 515 -0.31 6.96 23.35
C TRP A 515 -0.80 8.15 22.50
N GLN A 516 -0.86 9.33 23.13
CA GLN A 516 -1.27 10.55 22.46
C GLN A 516 -0.52 11.78 22.98
N MET A 517 -0.28 12.75 22.11
CA MET A 517 0.36 14.03 22.42
C MET A 517 -0.34 15.19 21.70
N LYS A 518 -0.35 16.36 22.33
CA LYS A 518 -0.78 17.61 21.69
C LYS A 518 0.34 18.14 20.79
N VAL A 519 0.04 18.44 19.53
CA VAL A 519 1.01 18.98 18.56
C VAL A 519 0.42 20.11 17.74
N SER A 520 1.26 21.04 17.30
CA SER A 520 0.91 22.02 16.27
C SER A 520 1.48 21.57 14.91
N PRO A 521 0.97 22.11 13.77
CA PRO A 521 1.58 21.90 12.47
C PRO A 521 3.07 22.26 12.48
N GLY A 522 3.92 21.39 11.93
CA GLY A 522 5.37 21.56 11.98
C GLY A 522 6.15 20.24 11.99
N VAL A 523 7.47 20.36 12.20
CA VAL A 523 8.40 19.24 12.24
C VAL A 523 8.85 18.99 13.66
N TRP A 524 8.65 17.76 14.12
CA TRP A 524 8.86 17.31 15.49
C TRP A 524 9.84 16.13 15.56
N TYR A 525 10.52 16.00 16.69
CA TYR A 525 11.42 14.89 17.00
C TYR A 525 10.84 14.10 18.17
N LEU A 526 10.54 12.83 17.93
CA LEU A 526 10.09 11.88 18.95
C LEU A 526 11.27 11.07 19.46
N GLN A 527 11.39 10.97 20.79
CA GLN A 527 12.46 10.26 21.48
C GLN A 527 11.93 9.60 22.77
N LEU A 528 12.69 8.64 23.31
CA LEU A 528 12.43 8.11 24.64
C LEU A 528 12.78 9.15 25.70
N ALA A 529 11.96 9.25 26.75
CA ALA A 529 12.28 10.11 27.87
C ALA A 529 13.57 9.62 28.56
N PRO A 530 14.47 10.55 28.97
CA PRO A 530 15.67 10.19 29.70
C PRO A 530 15.30 9.55 31.05
N GLY A 531 16.00 8.48 31.42
CA GLY A 531 15.72 7.68 32.60
C GLY A 531 15.44 6.23 32.23
N ARG A 532 14.58 5.55 33.01
CA ARG A 532 14.37 4.10 32.88
C ARG A 532 13.93 3.66 31.49
N SER A 533 13.10 4.46 30.81
CA SER A 533 12.67 4.16 29.42
C SER A 533 13.85 4.11 28.46
N ALA A 534 14.73 5.14 28.46
CA ALA A 534 15.94 5.16 27.64
C ALA A 534 17.02 4.17 28.11
N ASP A 535 17.01 3.75 29.38
CA ASP A 535 17.95 2.76 29.91
C ASP A 535 17.59 1.33 29.51
N LEU A 536 16.29 1.01 29.42
CA LEU A 536 15.79 -0.32 29.07
C LEU A 536 15.60 -0.49 27.56
N TYR A 537 15.08 0.51 26.87
CA TYR A 537 14.69 0.43 25.46
C TYR A 537 15.60 1.25 24.56
N GLU A 538 15.66 0.85 23.29
CA GLU A 538 16.30 1.58 22.22
C GLU A 538 15.26 2.02 21.19
N LEU A 539 15.24 3.32 20.89
CA LEU A 539 14.44 3.92 19.83
C LEU A 539 15.27 5.04 19.19
N PRO A 540 15.66 4.93 17.91
CA PRO A 540 16.30 6.04 17.22
C PRO A 540 15.34 7.23 17.15
N SER A 541 15.87 8.45 17.24
CA SER A 541 15.04 9.66 17.16
C SER A 541 14.30 9.69 15.82
N LYS A 542 12.97 9.76 15.87
CA LYS A 542 12.11 9.78 14.68
C LYS A 542 11.68 11.21 14.36
N LEU A 543 11.85 11.60 13.10
CA LEU A 543 11.36 12.87 12.57
C LEU A 543 9.89 12.73 12.14
N ILE A 544 9.02 13.58 12.66
CA ILE A 544 7.58 13.55 12.40
C ILE A 544 7.16 14.92 11.85
N ALA A 545 6.73 14.95 10.59
CA ALA A 545 6.04 16.10 10.03
C ALA A 545 4.53 15.98 10.26
N ILE A 546 3.93 17.06 10.77
CA ILE A 546 2.48 17.28 10.89
C ILE A 546 2.09 18.33 9.87
N ASP A 547 1.57 17.87 8.74
CA ASP A 547 1.23 18.65 7.55
C ASP A 547 -0.26 18.57 7.18
N SER A 548 -1.06 17.84 7.96
CA SER A 548 -2.48 17.59 7.70
C SER A 548 -3.33 17.76 8.96
N LEU A 549 -4.52 18.33 8.80
CA LEU A 549 -5.54 18.43 9.84
C LEU A 549 -6.20 17.08 10.19
N ARG A 550 -5.90 16.01 9.44
CA ARG A 550 -6.41 14.66 9.73
C ARG A 550 -5.67 13.96 10.88
N GLY A 551 -4.71 14.63 11.51
CA GLY A 551 -3.79 14.02 12.46
C GLY A 551 -2.87 13.02 11.79
N LYS A 552 -2.09 12.30 12.60
CA LYS A 552 -1.17 11.26 12.13
C LYS A 552 -1.15 10.13 13.14
N LEU A 553 -1.46 8.92 12.69
CA LEU A 553 -1.36 7.70 13.49
C LEU A 553 0.02 7.07 13.27
N LEU A 554 0.73 6.74 14.35
CA LEU A 554 2.07 6.14 14.29
C LEU A 554 2.10 4.76 14.93
N HIS A 555 2.66 3.78 14.22
CA HIS A 555 3.03 2.50 14.81
C HIS A 555 4.53 2.53 15.13
N ILE A 556 4.87 2.28 16.39
CA ILE A 556 6.23 2.30 16.90
C ILE A 556 6.55 0.92 17.47
N GLU A 557 7.61 0.32 16.97
CA GLU A 557 8.21 -0.86 17.58
C GLU A 557 9.42 -0.41 18.39
N VAL A 558 9.55 -0.94 19.61
CA VAL A 558 10.71 -0.74 20.46
C VAL A 558 11.33 -2.08 20.85
N GLN A 559 12.64 -2.08 21.04
CA GLN A 559 13.38 -3.25 21.48
C GLN A 559 14.13 -2.95 22.77
N LYS A 560 14.16 -3.91 23.70
CA LYS A 560 15.01 -3.82 24.90
C LYS A 560 16.49 -3.91 24.50
N LYS A 561 17.33 -3.15 25.21
CA LYS A 561 18.78 -3.18 25.03
C LYS A 561 19.35 -4.55 25.43
N LYS A 562 20.43 -4.96 24.75
CA LYS A 562 21.12 -6.23 25.02
C LYS A 562 21.50 -6.34 26.50
N GLY A 563 21.10 -7.44 27.14
CA GLY A 563 21.36 -7.70 28.57
C GLY A 563 20.26 -7.23 29.54
N LYS A 564 19.22 -6.52 29.06
CA LYS A 564 18.09 -6.03 29.87
C LYS A 564 16.74 -6.66 29.50
N GLU A 565 16.77 -7.77 28.77
CA GLU A 565 15.58 -8.41 28.19
C GLU A 565 14.59 -8.94 29.23
N HIS A 566 15.09 -9.26 30.43
CA HIS A 566 14.32 -9.75 31.57
C HIS A 566 13.96 -8.68 32.61
N GLU A 567 14.38 -7.42 32.39
CA GLU A 567 14.04 -6.32 33.30
C GLU A 567 12.67 -5.73 32.92
N ASP A 568 11.77 -5.63 33.89
CA ASP A 568 10.48 -4.98 33.68
C ASP A 568 10.60 -3.47 33.75
N LEU A 569 9.74 -2.76 33.01
CA LEU A 569 9.74 -1.31 33.00
C LEU A 569 9.12 -0.73 34.28
N LEU A 570 8.10 -1.39 34.81
CA LEU A 570 7.46 -1.03 36.07
C LEU A 570 7.95 -2.00 37.14
N ASN A 571 8.52 -1.48 38.23
CA ASN A 571 8.83 -2.31 39.41
C ASN A 571 7.52 -2.58 40.16
N ALA A 572 7.19 -3.85 40.42
CA ALA A 572 6.07 -4.21 41.28
C ALA A 572 6.26 -3.74 42.75
N ASP A 573 7.49 -3.40 43.15
CA ASP A 573 7.82 -3.04 44.53
C ASP A 573 7.54 -1.57 44.91
N ASP A 574 7.32 -0.66 43.94
CA ASP A 574 7.08 0.76 44.24
C ASP A 574 5.64 1.06 44.73
N ASP A 575 4.69 0.13 44.53
CA ASP A 575 3.31 0.27 45.06
C ASP A 575 3.26 0.11 46.60
N ASN A 576 4.26 -0.52 47.21
CA ASN A 576 4.31 -0.71 48.67
C ASN A 576 4.80 0.53 49.44
N HIS A 577 5.45 1.50 48.80
CA HIS A 577 6.01 2.67 49.49
C HIS A 577 5.05 3.86 49.61
N VAL A 578 3.87 3.81 48.98
CA VAL A 578 2.87 4.88 49.06
C VAL A 578 1.91 4.70 50.25
N GLN A 579 1.74 3.47 50.77
CA GLN A 579 0.84 3.21 51.91
C GLN A 579 1.42 3.55 53.29
N GLU A 580 2.75 3.68 53.45
CA GLU A 580 3.37 3.90 54.77
C GLU A 580 3.52 5.38 55.20
N LYS A 581 3.12 6.36 54.39
CA LYS A 581 3.24 7.80 54.74
C LYS A 581 1.95 8.48 55.20
N THR A 582 0.90 7.71 55.46
CA THR A 582 -0.34 8.22 56.08
C THR A 582 -0.73 7.33 57.26
N VAL A 583 -0.07 7.57 58.40
CA VAL A 583 -0.58 7.26 59.74
C VAL A 583 -0.32 8.47 60.64
#